data_AF-A0A974ST64-F1
#
_entry.id   AF-A0A974ST64-F1
#
_cell.length_a   1.000
_cell.length_b   1.000
_cell.length_c   1.000
_cell.angle_alpha   90.00
_cell.angle_beta   90.00
_cell.angle_gamma   90.00
#
_symmetry.space_group_name_H-M   'P 1'
#
loop_
_entity.id
_entity.type
_entity.pdbx_description
1 polymer ?
#
loop_
_entity_poly.entity_id
_entity_poly.type
_entity_poly.pdbx_seq_one_letter_code
_entity_poly.pdbx_strand_id
1 'polypeptide(L)'
;MSGFEHYGQELADLDHEIRRYAAICGVSLERRHEVDACLREEHADWADDKARQSLKGLLILRIKLEAEMIELGFTPAPLIPPPVVEA
;
A
#
# COMPACT_ATOMS: atom_id res chain seq x y z
N MET A 1 26.27 -5.58 -1.18
CA MET A 1 25.53 -4.56 -0.43
C MET A 1 24.15 -5.15 -0.19
N SER A 2 23.70 -5.20 1.07
CA SER A 2 22.61 -6.09 1.47
C SER A 2 21.25 -5.48 1.15
N GLY A 3 20.37 -6.21 0.47
CA GLY A 3 18.99 -5.78 0.21
C GLY A 3 18.18 -5.49 1.48
N PHE A 4 18.68 -5.90 2.64
CA PHE A 4 18.02 -5.81 3.94
C PHE A 4 17.88 -4.38 4.50
N GLU A 5 18.82 -3.46 4.20
CA GLU A 5 18.70 -2.05 4.60
C GLU A 5 17.70 -1.28 3.73
N HIS A 6 17.41 -1.79 2.53
CA HIS A 6 16.53 -1.13 1.57
C HIS A 6 15.05 -1.44 1.79
N TYR A 7 14.69 -2.64 2.26
CA TYR A 7 13.27 -3.02 2.43
C TYR A 7 12.47 -2.04 3.30
N GLY A 8 13.05 -1.53 4.39
CA GLY A 8 12.37 -0.58 5.27
C GLY A 8 12.08 0.76 4.56
N GLN A 9 13.05 1.29 3.82
CA GLN A 9 12.90 2.53 3.07
C GLN A 9 11.97 2.35 1.87
N GLU A 10 12.13 1.26 1.11
CA GLU A 10 11.28 0.92 -0.03
C GLU A 10 9.82 0.76 0.38
N LEU A 11 9.57 0.09 1.52
CA LEU A 11 8.22 -0.05 2.07
C LEU A 11 7.64 1.30 2.48
N ALA A 12 8.45 2.18 3.09
CA ALA A 12 8.00 3.51 3.51
C ALA A 12 7.67 4.44 2.33
N ASP A 13 8.48 4.41 1.27
CA ASP A 13 8.25 5.18 0.04
C ASP A 13 7.01 4.66 -0.69
N LEU A 14 6.83 3.33 -0.73
CA LEU A 14 5.65 2.69 -1.28
C LEU A 14 4.38 3.07 -0.50
N ASP A 15 4.44 3.05 0.84
CA ASP A 15 3.35 3.47 1.72
C ASP A 15 2.97 4.95 1.51
N HIS A 16 3.97 5.82 1.27
CA HIS A 16 3.73 7.23 0.98
C HIS A 16 2.89 7.41 -0.29
N GLU A 17 3.27 6.74 -1.38
CA GLU A 17 2.51 6.82 -2.64
C GLU A 17 1.13 6.18 -2.52
N ILE A 18 0.98 5.06 -1.78
CA ILE A 18 -0.34 4.45 -1.54
C ILE A 18 -1.27 5.42 -0.83
N ARG A 19 -0.80 6.09 0.23
CA ARG A 19 -1.62 7.09 0.95
C ARG A 19 -2.00 8.26 0.06
N ARG A 20 -1.08 8.73 -0.79
CA ARG A 20 -1.34 9.79 -1.77
C ARG A 20 -2.43 9.42 -2.77
N TYR A 21 -2.32 8.26 -3.42
CA TYR A 21 -3.34 7.82 -4.38
C TYR A 21 -4.67 7.44 -3.71
N ALA A 22 -4.64 6.88 -2.51
CA ALA A 22 -5.86 6.63 -1.72
C ALA A 22 -6.62 7.93 -1.44
N ALA A 23 -5.92 9.00 -1.07
CA ALA A 23 -6.52 10.32 -0.90
C ALA A 23 -7.13 10.88 -2.20
N ILE A 24 -6.44 10.71 -3.35
CA ILE A 24 -6.95 11.12 -4.67
C ILE A 24 -8.22 10.35 -5.04
N CYS A 25 -8.23 9.02 -4.81
CA CYS A 25 -9.35 8.15 -5.16
C CYS A 25 -10.50 8.18 -4.15
N GLY A 26 -10.34 8.87 -3.01
CA GLY A 26 -11.31 8.89 -1.92
C GLY A 26 -11.44 7.54 -1.19
N VAL A 27 -10.39 6.71 -1.22
CA VAL A 27 -10.34 5.38 -0.60
C VAL A 27 -9.79 5.49 0.82
N SER A 28 -10.55 5.00 1.79
CA SER A 28 -10.10 4.87 3.17
C SER A 28 -9.33 3.56 3.35
N LEU A 29 -8.01 3.65 3.54
CA LEU A 29 -7.16 2.48 3.78
C LEU A 29 -7.50 1.74 5.09
N GLU A 30 -8.15 2.41 6.04
CA GLU A 30 -8.60 1.83 7.32
C GLU A 30 -9.78 0.87 7.12
N ARG A 31 -10.56 1.09 6.05
CA ARG A 31 -11.76 0.32 5.75
C ARG A 31 -11.42 -0.81 4.79
N ARG A 32 -11.27 -2.02 5.35
CA ARG A 32 -10.89 -3.22 4.59
C ARG A 32 -11.73 -3.44 3.32
N HIS A 33 -13.04 -3.19 3.38
CA HIS A 33 -13.92 -3.38 2.24
C HIS A 33 -13.63 -2.42 1.07
N GLU A 34 -13.14 -1.21 1.32
CA GLU A 34 -12.76 -0.28 0.25
C GLU A 34 -11.45 -0.68 -0.42
N VAL A 35 -10.48 -1.16 0.37
CA VAL A 35 -9.24 -1.75 -0.14
C VAL A 35 -9.56 -2.98 -0.99
N ASP A 36 -10.42 -3.87 -0.51
CA ASP A 36 -10.84 -5.07 -1.26
C ASP A 36 -11.58 -4.70 -2.56
N ALA A 37 -12.41 -3.66 -2.55
CA ALA A 37 -13.06 -3.15 -3.76
C ALA A 37 -12.04 -2.63 -4.78
N CYS A 38 -11.05 -1.83 -4.35
CA CYS A 38 -9.98 -1.33 -5.21
C CYS A 38 -9.15 -2.47 -5.83
N LEU A 39 -8.93 -3.56 -5.09
CA LEU A 39 -8.23 -4.75 -5.61
C LEU A 39 -9.06 -5.55 -6.63
N ARG A 40 -10.40 -5.53 -6.52
CA ARG A 40 -11.32 -6.30 -7.36
C ARG A 40 -11.78 -5.56 -8.62
N GLU A 41 -11.78 -4.23 -8.63
CA GLU A 41 -12.23 -3.45 -9.78
C GLU A 41 -11.45 -3.84 -11.05
N GLU A 42 -12.20 -4.27 -12.08
CA GLU A 42 -11.73 -4.42 -13.46
C GLU A 42 -12.09 -3.11 -14.19
N HIS A 43 -11.08 -2.49 -14.79
CA HIS A 43 -11.02 -1.18 -15.45
C HIS A 43 -12.35 -0.50 -15.82
N ALA A 44 -12.49 0.79 -15.51
CA ALA A 44 -13.53 1.66 -16.06
C ALA A 44 -12.93 2.94 -16.66
N ASP A 45 -13.03 3.13 -17.98
CA ASP A 45 -12.26 4.00 -18.90
C ASP A 45 -11.96 5.51 -18.60
N TRP A 46 -12.05 6.05 -17.37
CA TRP A 46 -11.91 7.50 -17.11
C TRP A 46 -10.62 7.91 -16.39
N ALA A 47 -10.33 9.20 -16.27
CA ALA A 47 -9.09 9.69 -15.63
C ALA A 47 -8.94 9.23 -14.16
N ASP A 48 -10.06 9.09 -13.45
CA ASP A 48 -10.10 8.48 -12.10
C ASP A 48 -9.63 7.01 -12.12
N ASP A 49 -9.76 6.31 -13.25
CA ASP A 49 -9.28 4.95 -13.46
C ASP A 49 -7.76 4.90 -13.40
N LYS A 50 -7.04 5.89 -13.95
CA LYS A 50 -5.57 5.88 -13.87
C LYS A 50 -5.10 5.97 -12.43
N ALA A 51 -5.71 6.84 -11.63
CA ALA A 51 -5.39 6.96 -10.21
C ALA A 51 -5.76 5.67 -9.45
N ARG A 52 -6.92 5.07 -9.72
CA ARG A 52 -7.36 3.80 -9.13
C ARG A 52 -6.47 2.62 -9.56
N GLN A 53 -6.07 2.56 -10.82
CA GLN A 53 -5.14 1.58 -11.37
C GLN A 53 -3.76 1.72 -10.71
N SER A 54 -3.25 2.95 -10.56
CA SER A 54 -2.02 3.21 -9.82
C SER A 54 -2.14 2.75 -8.36
N LEU A 55 -3.23 3.12 -7.67
CA LEU A 55 -3.49 2.67 -6.30
C LEU A 55 -3.52 1.13 -6.19
N LYS A 56 -4.26 0.47 -7.07
CA LYS A 56 -4.33 -1.00 -7.16
C LYS A 56 -2.95 -1.62 -7.38
N GLY A 57 -2.19 -1.09 -8.33
CA GLY A 57 -0.83 -1.55 -8.62
C GLY A 57 0.10 -1.42 -7.42
N LEU A 58 0.05 -0.28 -6.73
CA LEU A 58 0.84 -0.03 -5.52
C LEU A 58 0.43 -0.95 -4.36
N LEU A 59 -0.88 -1.18 -4.14
CA LEU A 59 -1.39 -2.11 -3.13
C LEU A 59 -0.91 -3.54 -3.40
N ILE A 60 -0.98 -4.00 -4.67
CA ILE A 60 -0.48 -5.32 -5.06
C ILE A 60 1.04 -5.42 -4.85
N LEU A 61 1.80 -4.39 -5.24
CA LEU A 61 3.24 -4.35 -5.03
C LEU A 61 3.59 -4.45 -3.55
N ARG A 62 2.86 -3.71 -2.69
CA ARG A 62 3.06 -3.75 -1.25
C ARG A 62 2.81 -5.13 -0.67
N ILE A 63 1.72 -5.79 -1.07
CA ILE A 63 1.42 -7.17 -0.64
C ILE A 63 2.54 -8.14 -1.03
N LYS A 64 3.08 -8.01 -2.24
CA LYS A 64 4.20 -8.85 -2.71
C LYS A 64 5.47 -8.60 -1.91
N LEU A 65 5.80 -7.33 -1.66
CA LEU A 65 6.95 -6.94 -0.87
C LEU A 65 6.83 -7.45 0.57
N GLU A 66 5.66 -7.32 1.19
CA GLU A 66 5.39 -7.88 2.53
C GLU A 66 5.58 -9.40 2.55
N ALA A 67 5.07 -10.11 1.55
CA ALA A 67 5.25 -11.55 1.45
C ALA A 67 6.73 -11.95 1.36
N GLU A 68 7.51 -11.27 0.52
CA GLU A 68 8.96 -11.48 0.39
C GLU A 68 9.70 -11.17 1.70
N MET A 69 9.38 -10.05 2.34
CA MET A 69 9.93 -9.69 3.65
C MET A 69 9.64 -10.78 4.70
N ILE A 70 8.41 -11.30 4.75
CA ILE A 70 8.03 -12.37 5.68
C ILE A 70 8.78 -13.67 5.38
N GLU A 71 8.90 -14.06 4.10
CA GLU A 71 9.66 -15.24 3.67
C GLU A 71 11.14 -15.17 4.08
N LEU A 72 11.70 -13.96 4.12
CA LEU A 72 13.06 -13.69 4.57
C LEU A 72 13.19 -13.48 6.10
N GLY A 73 12.09 -13.59 6.86
CA GLY A 73 12.07 -13.50 8.31
C GLY A 73 11.92 -12.09 8.89
N PHE A 74 11.53 -11.10 8.07
CA PHE A 74 11.24 -9.73 8.51
C PHE A 74 9.79 -9.57 8.97
N THR A 75 9.54 -8.49 9.72
CA THR A 75 8.19 -8.04 10.10
C THR A 75 7.92 -6.71 9.42
N PRO A 76 7.12 -6.66 8.34
CA PRO A 76 6.76 -5.42 7.67
C PRO A 76 6.02 -4.45 8.59
N ALA A 77 6.30 -3.16 8.43
CA ALA A 77 5.54 -2.11 9.13
C ALA A 77 4.10 -2.03 8.58
N PRO A 78 3.10 -1.68 9.41
CA PRO A 78 1.73 -1.58 8.97
C PRO A 78 1.52 -0.38 8.02
N LEU A 79 0.69 -0.56 6.98
CA LEU A 79 0.36 0.48 5.98
C LEU A 79 -0.18 1.76 6.63
N ILE A 80 -0.95 1.58 7.70
CA ILE A 80 -1.47 2.66 8.51
C ILE A 80 -0.70 2.64 9.83
N PRO A 81 0.04 3.71 10.13
CA PRO A 81 0.69 3.82 11.42
C PRO A 81 -0.35 3.66 12.53
N PRO A 82 -0.04 2.90 13.60
CA PRO A 82 -0.93 2.85 14.74
C PRO A 82 -1.14 4.27 15.30
N PRO A 83 -2.31 4.58 15.88
CA PRO A 83 -2.52 5.86 16.53
C PRO A 83 -1.43 6.08 17.59
N VAL A 84 -0.80 7.25 17.58
CA VAL A 84 0.16 7.62 18.62
C VAL A 84 -0.63 7.78 19.92
N VAL A 85 -0.51 6.80 20.81
CA VAL A 85 -1.05 6.92 22.16
C VAL A 85 -0.07 7.79 22.94
N GLU A 86 -0.34 9.10 23.01
CA GLU A 86 0.38 9.98 23.94
C GLU A 86 0.03 9.55 25.38
N ALA A 87 1.04 9.14 26.13
CA ALA A 87 0.92 8.65 27.52
C ALA A 87 0.91 9.80 28.53
#